data_AF-A0A843HH07-F1
#
_entry.id   AF-A0A843HH07-F1
#
_cell.length_a   1.000
_cell.length_b   1.000
_cell.length_c   1.000
_cell.angle_alpha   90.00
_cell.angle_beta   90.00
_cell.angle_gamma   90.00
#
_symmetry.space_group_name_H-M   'P 1'
#
loop_
_entity.id
_entity.type
_entity.pdbx_description
1 polymer ?
#
loop_
_entity_poly.entity_id
_entity_poly.type
_entity_poly.pdbx_seq_one_letter_code
_entity_poly.pdbx_strand_id
1 'polypeptide(L)'
;MADEVHKEILKTISVLMTTAFAFVAGSAWNGAIEALITEVIGESGSAVTGMLIYAIVVTIVAVVVTLLIGRLVGKAGIDIDE
;
A
#
# COMPACT_ATOMS: atom_id res chain seq x y z
N MET A 1 -28.69 17.98 16.37
CA MET A 1 -27.97 18.97 15.55
C MET A 1 -26.48 18.95 15.86
N ALA A 2 -26.03 19.41 17.03
CA ALA A 2 -24.60 19.43 17.39
C ALA A 2 -23.92 18.05 17.38
N ASP A 3 -24.65 17.01 17.81
CA ASP A 3 -24.11 15.64 17.88
C ASP A 3 -23.88 15.01 16.50
N GLU A 4 -24.77 15.29 15.55
CA GLU A 4 -24.63 14.82 14.16
C GLU A 4 -23.49 15.54 13.44
N VAL A 5 -23.36 16.86 13.65
CA VAL A 5 -22.22 17.63 13.14
C VAL A 5 -20.90 17.11 13.72
N HIS A 6 -20.86 16.78 15.01
CA HIS A 6 -19.67 16.22 15.64
C HIS A 6 -19.30 14.85 15.05
N LYS A 7 -20.27 13.94 14.88
CA LYS A 7 -20.04 12.64 14.23
C LYS A 7 -19.53 12.79 12.81
N GLU A 8 -20.09 13.72 12.04
CA GLU A 8 -19.71 13.95 10.65
C GLU A 8 -18.30 14.54 10.53
N ILE A 9 -17.90 15.43 11.45
CA ILE A 9 -16.52 15.91 11.56
C ILE A 9 -15.58 14.76 11.88
N LEU A 10 -15.88 13.92 12.88
CA LEU A 10 -15.05 12.78 13.25
C LEU A 10 -14.90 11.77 12.10
N LYS A 11 -16.00 11.49 11.39
CA LYS A 11 -15.98 10.64 10.18
C LYS A 11 -15.07 11.21 9.11
N THR A 12 -15.21 12.51 8.82
CA THR A 12 -14.42 13.20 7.80
C THR A 12 -12.93 13.19 8.14
N ILE A 13 -12.58 13.53 9.39
CA ILE A 13 -11.20 13.49 9.86
C ILE A 13 -10.64 12.07 9.77
N SER A 14 -11.41 11.05 10.16
CA SER A 14 -10.96 9.65 10.11
C SER A 14 -10.63 9.22 8.68
N VAL A 15 -11.46 9.60 7.70
CA VAL A 15 -11.22 9.32 6.27
C VAL A 15 -9.98 10.07 5.77
N LEU A 16 -9.86 11.37 6.07
CA LEU A 16 -8.70 12.18 5.68
C LEU A 16 -7.40 11.61 6.25
N MET A 17 -7.39 11.27 7.54
CA MET A 17 -6.22 10.70 8.21
C MET A 17 -5.84 9.34 7.63
N THR A 18 -6.81 8.42 7.47
CA THR A 18 -6.56 7.08 6.92
C THR A 18 -6.04 7.17 5.48
N THR A 19 -6.58 8.08 4.67
CA THR A 19 -6.15 8.32 3.29
C THR A 19 -4.73 8.88 3.26
N ALA A 20 -4.42 9.88 4.10
CA ALA A 20 -3.09 10.45 4.20
C ALA A 20 -2.04 9.39 4.64
N PHE A 21 -2.39 8.54 5.62
CA PHE A 21 -1.50 7.46 6.04
C PHE A 21 -1.33 6.38 4.96
N ALA A 22 -2.39 6.02 4.23
CA ALA A 22 -2.28 5.10 3.11
C ALA A 22 -1.33 5.64 2.03
N PHE A 23 -1.40 6.94 1.74
CA PHE A 23 -0.49 7.60 0.80
C PHE A 23 0.97 7.58 1.29
N VAL A 24 1.21 7.97 2.55
CA VAL A 24 2.56 7.94 3.15
C VAL A 24 3.12 6.52 3.17
N ALA A 25 2.31 5.53 3.56
CA ALA A 25 2.71 4.12 3.53
C ALA A 25 3.08 3.68 2.11
N GLY A 26 2.24 3.98 1.11
CA GLY A 26 2.53 3.66 -0.29
C GLY A 26 3.84 4.27 -0.78
N SER A 27 4.08 5.55 -0.48
CA SER A 27 5.34 6.22 -0.85
C SER A 27 6.56 5.65 -0.11
N ALA A 28 6.43 5.30 1.17
CA ALA A 28 7.52 4.77 1.97
C ALA A 28 7.95 3.37 1.49
N TRP A 29 6.99 2.49 1.19
CA TRP A 29 7.28 1.17 0.64
C TRP A 29 7.88 1.25 -0.77
N ASN A 30 7.41 2.16 -1.61
CA ASN A 30 8.02 2.42 -2.91
C ASN A 30 9.52 2.78 -2.75
N GLY A 31 9.81 3.85 -2.00
CA GLY A 31 11.20 4.30 -1.81
C GLY A 31 12.09 3.26 -1.13
N ALA A 32 11.56 2.45 -0.20
CA ALA A 32 12.31 1.38 0.43
C ALA A 32 12.70 0.27 -0.56
N ILE A 33 11.79 -0.13 -1.46
CA ILE A 33 12.08 -1.14 -2.49
C ILE A 33 13.12 -0.60 -3.48
N GLU A 34 13.00 0.66 -3.92
CA GLU A 34 13.99 1.30 -4.79
C GLU A 34 15.39 1.36 -4.15
N ALA A 35 15.47 1.75 -2.87
CA ALA A 35 16.72 1.82 -2.13
C ALA A 35 17.36 0.42 -1.99
N LEU A 36 16.57 -0.60 -1.63
CA LEU A 36 17.05 -1.98 -1.52
C LEU A 36 17.58 -2.52 -2.85
N ILE A 37 16.90 -2.24 -3.96
CA ILE A 37 17.37 -2.65 -5.29
C ILE A 37 18.70 -1.97 -5.63
N THR A 38 18.81 -0.67 -5.33
CA THR A 38 20.03 0.11 -5.54
C THR A 38 21.19 -0.45 -4.72
N GLU A 39 20.94 -0.80 -3.45
CA GLU A 39 21.94 -1.39 -2.55
C GLU A 39 22.41 -2.78 -3.02
N VAL A 40 21.48 -3.63 -3.49
CA VAL A 40 21.78 -5.03 -3.84
C VAL A 40 22.41 -5.16 -5.23
N ILE A 41 21.99 -4.35 -6.21
CA ILE A 41 22.40 -4.48 -7.62
C ILE A 41 23.51 -3.48 -7.99
N GLY A 42 23.63 -2.40 -7.23
CA GLY A 42 24.57 -1.31 -7.48
C GLY A 42 24.12 -0.39 -8.63
N GLU A 43 24.61 0.86 -8.60
CA GLU A 43 24.29 1.89 -9.60
C GLU A 43 24.90 1.61 -10.99
N SER A 44 25.69 0.53 -11.13
CA SER A 44 26.44 0.20 -12.36
C SER A 44 25.65 -0.63 -13.38
N GLY A 45 24.45 -1.09 -13.02
CA GLY A 45 23.53 -1.72 -13.98
C GLY A 45 22.89 -0.68 -14.91
N SER A 46 22.53 -1.07 -16.14
CA SER A 46 21.68 -0.24 -17.01
C SER A 46 20.42 0.18 -16.23
N ALA A 47 20.10 1.48 -16.20
CA ALA A 47 18.94 2.03 -15.49
C ALA A 47 17.63 1.26 -15.78
N VAL A 48 17.52 0.70 -16.99
CA VAL A 48 16.38 -0.12 -17.41
C VAL A 48 16.29 -1.44 -16.64
N THR A 49 17.43 -2.07 -16.33
CA THR A 49 17.46 -3.35 -15.59
C THR A 49 16.99 -3.17 -14.15
N GLY A 50 17.39 -2.08 -13.49
CA GLY A 50 16.91 -1.73 -12.15
C GLY A 50 15.39 -1.50 -12.12
N MET A 51 14.86 -0.76 -13.10
CA MET A 51 13.42 -0.51 -13.23
C MET A 51 12.62 -1.79 -13.51
N LEU A 52 13.14 -2.70 -14.33
CA LEU A 52 12.49 -3.99 -14.59
C LEU A 52 12.43 -4.86 -13.33
N ILE A 53 13.51 -4.89 -12.55
CA ILE A 53 13.54 -5.64 -11.30
C ILE A 53 12.59 -5.02 -10.28
N TYR A 54 12.57 -3.69 -10.17
CA TYR A 54 11.61 -2.96 -9.35
C TYR A 54 10.16 -3.34 -9.71
N ALA A 55 9.79 -3.29 -10.99
CA ALA A 55 8.45 -3.62 -11.45
C ALA A 55 8.05 -5.07 -11.10
N ILE A 56 8.96 -6.03 -11.26
CA ILE A 56 8.72 -7.44 -10.92
C ILE A 56 8.53 -7.61 -9.40
N VAL A 57 9.42 -7.03 -8.59
CA VAL A 57 9.37 -7.13 -7.13
C VAL A 57 8.08 -6.52 -6.58
N VAL A 58 7.73 -5.31 -7.00
CA VAL A 58 6.49 -4.65 -6.57
C VAL A 58 5.26 -5.46 -6.96
N THR A 59 5.25 -6.06 -8.16
CA THR A 59 4.14 -6.92 -8.61
C THR A 59 4.00 -8.16 -7.74
N ILE A 60 5.10 -8.84 -7.42
CA ILE A 60 5.09 -10.01 -6.53
C ILE A 60 4.55 -9.62 -5.16
N VAL A 61 5.05 -8.52 -4.57
CA VAL A 61 4.59 -8.03 -3.27
C VAL A 61 3.10 -7.71 -3.30
N ALA A 62 2.63 -6.99 -4.33
CA ALA A 62 1.21 -6.65 -4.49
C ALA A 62 0.33 -7.90 -4.53
N VAL A 63 0.69 -8.89 -5.38
CA VAL A 63 -0.06 -10.16 -5.48
C VAL A 63 -0.09 -10.89 -4.14
N VAL A 64 1.05 -11.01 -3.45
CA VAL A 64 1.12 -11.68 -2.14
C VAL A 64 0.23 -10.96 -1.12
N VAL A 65 0.29 -9.64 -1.02
CA VAL A 65 -0.53 -8.85 -0.10
C VAL A 65 -2.02 -9.01 -0.43
N THR A 66 -2.41 -8.92 -1.70
CA THR A 66 -3.80 -9.13 -2.13
C THR A 66 -4.31 -10.53 -1.77
N LEU A 67 -3.50 -11.58 -1.97
CA LEU A 67 -3.86 -12.95 -1.59
C LEU A 67 -4.00 -13.11 -0.07
N LEU A 68 -3.11 -12.50 0.71
CA LEU A 68 -3.18 -12.55 2.17
C LEU A 68 -4.42 -11.84 2.70
N ILE A 69 -4.72 -10.64 2.18
CA ILE A 69 -5.93 -9.90 2.51
C ILE A 69 -7.16 -10.74 2.14
N GLY A 70 -7.24 -11.27 0.91
CA GLY A 70 -8.36 -12.10 0.47
C GLY A 70 -8.59 -13.32 1.38
N ARG A 71 -7.51 -13.98 1.84
CA ARG A 71 -7.61 -15.09 2.80
C ARG A 71 -8.11 -14.65 4.18
N LEU A 72 -7.65 -13.50 4.67
CA LEU A 72 -8.08 -12.97 5.96
C LEU A 72 -9.56 -12.59 5.95
N VAL A 73 -10.02 -11.96 4.86
CA VAL A 73 -11.42 -11.57 4.69
C VAL A 73 -12.32 -12.80 4.58
N GLY A 74 -11.93 -13.79 3.77
CA GLY A 74 -12.66 -15.07 3.68
C GLY A 74 -12.71 -15.84 5.01
N LYS A 75 -11.63 -15.82 5.81
CA LYS A 75 -11.62 -16.44 7.14
C LYS A 75 -12.53 -15.70 8.13
N ALA A 76 -12.71 -14.39 7.98
CA ALA A 76 -13.60 -13.60 8.81
C ALA A 76 -15.09 -13.78 8.47
N GLY A 77 -15.42 -14.55 7.42
CA GLY A 77 -16.81 -14.71 6.95
C GLY A 77 -17.40 -13.40 6.43
N ILE A 78 -16.54 -12.50 5.95
CA ILE A 78 -16.95 -11.25 5.32
C ILE A 78 -17.11 -11.56 3.84
N ASP A 79 -18.34 -11.51 3.36
CA ASP A 79 -18.63 -11.60 1.93
C ASP A 79 -18.15 -10.30 1.27
N ILE A 80 -17.25 -10.42 0.28
CA ILE A 80 -16.72 -9.27 -0.49
C ILE A 80 -17.56 -9.03 -1.75
N ASP A 81 -18.77 -9.57 -1.79
CA ASP A 81 -19.71 -9.35 -2.89
C ASP A 81 -20.50 -8.05 -2.64
N GLU A 82 -19.84 -6.91 -2.91
CA GLU A 82 -20.48 -5.62 -3.18
C GLU A 82 -19.69 -4.85 -4.25
#